data_AF-A0AAV0AFT4-F1
#
_entry.id   AF-A0AAV0AFT4-F1
#
_cell.length_a   1.000
_cell.length_b   1.000
_cell.length_c   1.000
_cell.angle_alpha   90.00
_cell.angle_beta   90.00
_cell.angle_gamma   90.00
#
_symmetry.space_group_name_H-M   'P 1'
#
loop_
_entity.id
_entity.type
_entity.pdbx_description
1 polymer ?
#
loop_
_entity_poly.entity_id
_entity_poly.type
_entity_poly.pdbx_seq_one_letter_code
_entity_poly.pdbx_strand_id
1 'polypeptide(L)'
;MFDKKPKLLSIDDSHLIRVSDSNQEIFELYSNLNSINDGGKDDEDGSALGFLDSQASILSIQIEVQDPSTKSRNNLLIKKNNSNNDGADDSNHTRDKKGKIKRLKNRRTIDSESYRSSEHQKGRLIQANIYQDIQSIHHRRGDTGSILWRSTLHLSQLLWYDLLYPPPSNDSQSTKTLLDMSLLITDTRILELGSGTGSLAILCDSMFPKDSSSSSSSSTLSSRTTRPKPVFNPSSTTWTLSDRSDQLQTIVKNFRLNCSTPNIPDRYTIQEIDWLEVEKAWSRRRSKIDANQKDISPSSSIFAEFNGEGFDLILVVDCIYHENLILPLIRTIDHLSKPSNDSSSATLVLVVSELRSHEISELFISSWLDLHDWNIFRINSQKLRNDIVDLKMAKPRYAIWCGWKKN
;
A
#
# COMPACT_ATOMS: atom_id res chain seq x y z
N MET A 1 -10.03 5.74 27.51
CA MET A 1 -9.50 4.44 27.06
C MET A 1 -10.09 4.22 25.67
N PHE A 2 -9.28 4.03 24.63
CA PHE A 2 -9.80 3.82 23.29
C PHE A 2 -10.67 2.55 23.27
N ASP A 3 -11.72 2.52 22.46
CA ASP A 3 -12.40 1.26 22.16
C ASP A 3 -11.38 0.22 21.67
N LYS A 4 -11.71 -1.06 21.83
CA LYS A 4 -10.80 -2.16 21.52
C LYS A 4 -10.29 -2.08 20.08
N LYS A 5 -9.00 -1.73 19.93
CA LYS A 5 -8.29 -1.63 18.66
C LYS A 5 -8.38 -2.94 17.86
N PRO A 6 -8.58 -2.89 16.52
CA PRO A 6 -8.57 -4.08 15.70
C PRO A 6 -7.26 -4.86 15.84
N LYS A 7 -7.33 -6.18 15.96
CA LYS A 7 -6.15 -7.04 16.17
C LYS A 7 -5.09 -6.90 15.07
N LEU A 8 -5.55 -6.61 13.84
CA LEU A 8 -4.68 -6.47 12.67
C LEU A 8 -3.83 -5.19 12.69
N LEU A 9 -4.23 -4.16 13.44
CA LEU A 9 -3.49 -2.90 13.52
C LEU A 9 -2.39 -3.03 14.60
N SER A 10 -1.14 -3.23 14.17
CA SER A 10 -0.01 -3.49 15.08
C SER A 10 0.76 -2.24 15.53
N ILE A 11 0.54 -1.09 14.86
CA ILE A 11 1.26 0.15 15.14
C ILE A 11 1.10 0.63 16.59
N ASP A 12 2.06 1.38 17.15
CA ASP A 12 1.94 1.94 18.49
C ASP A 12 0.89 3.07 18.57
N ASP A 13 0.21 3.19 19.71
CA ASP A 13 -0.84 4.21 19.89
C ASP A 13 -0.27 5.64 19.85
N SER A 14 1.01 5.85 20.19
CA SER A 14 1.69 7.14 20.05
C SER A 14 1.93 7.57 18.59
N HIS A 15 1.66 6.69 17.63
CA HIS A 15 1.68 6.97 16.20
C HIS A 15 0.27 7.28 15.66
N LEU A 16 -0.78 7.06 16.46
CA LEU A 16 -2.16 7.34 16.09
C LEU A 16 -2.56 8.74 16.56
N ILE A 17 -2.90 9.61 15.62
CA ILE A 17 -3.42 10.95 15.87
C ILE A 17 -4.92 10.88 15.68
N ARG A 18 -5.68 11.07 16.76
CA ARG A 18 -7.15 11.03 16.67
C ARG A 18 -7.66 12.18 15.82
N VAL A 19 -8.52 11.87 14.86
CA VAL A 19 -9.20 12.87 14.04
C VAL A 19 -10.58 13.13 14.66
N SER A 20 -10.81 14.37 15.07
CA SER A 20 -12.09 14.81 15.64
C SER A 20 -12.69 16.03 14.94
N ASP A 21 -11.90 16.71 14.11
CA ASP A 21 -12.29 17.92 13.39
C ASP A 21 -11.62 17.86 12.00
N SER A 22 -12.43 17.95 10.95
CA SER A 22 -11.93 17.89 9.57
C SER A 22 -11.09 19.11 9.21
N ASN A 23 -11.47 20.31 9.65
CA ASN A 23 -10.75 21.54 9.35
C ASN A 23 -9.35 21.53 9.97
N GLN A 24 -9.25 21.13 11.24
CA GLN A 24 -7.96 21.02 11.93
C GLN A 24 -7.06 19.99 11.23
N GLU A 25 -7.60 18.81 10.90
CA GLU A 25 -6.84 17.76 10.23
C GLU A 25 -6.31 18.22 8.86
N ILE A 26 -7.16 18.84 8.04
CA ILE A 26 -6.76 19.36 6.74
C ILE A 26 -5.77 20.52 6.87
N PHE A 27 -5.96 21.43 7.83
CA PHE A 27 -5.00 22.49 8.11
C PHE A 27 -3.62 21.93 8.46
N GLU A 28 -3.53 20.94 9.34
CA GLU A 28 -2.26 20.32 9.72
C GLU A 28 -1.59 19.61 8.54
N LEU A 29 -2.35 18.83 7.76
CA LEU A 29 -1.82 18.11 6.59
C LEU A 29 -1.26 19.06 5.53
N TYR A 30 -2.02 20.09 5.14
CA TYR A 30 -1.60 21.02 4.08
C TYR A 30 -0.56 22.03 4.57
N SER A 31 -0.54 22.39 5.86
CA SER A 31 0.55 23.19 6.43
C SER A 31 1.88 22.43 6.38
N ASN A 32 1.87 21.14 6.73
CA ASN A 32 3.05 20.28 6.63
C ASN A 32 3.49 20.08 5.18
N LEU A 33 2.54 19.88 4.26
CA LEU A 33 2.82 19.77 2.82
C LEU A 33 3.49 21.04 2.27
N ASN A 34 2.96 22.21 2.60
CA ASN A 34 3.50 23.50 2.14
C ASN A 34 4.89 23.78 2.71
N SER A 35 5.18 23.35 3.96
CA SER A 35 6.48 23.57 4.60
C SER A 35 7.66 22.91 3.87
N ILE A 36 7.41 21.90 3.04
CA ILE A 36 8.44 21.16 2.29
C ILE A 36 8.68 21.78 0.91
N ASN A 37 7.66 22.41 0.32
CA ASN A 37 7.71 22.89 -1.05
C ASN A 37 8.57 24.16 -1.22
N ASP A 38 8.92 24.86 -0.14
CA ASP A 38 9.76 26.07 -0.18
C ASP A 38 11.26 25.79 -0.45
N GLY A 39 11.69 24.51 -0.49
CA GLY A 39 13.11 24.16 -0.34
C GLY A 39 13.89 23.52 -1.49
N GLY A 40 13.30 22.89 -2.52
CA GLY A 40 14.11 22.07 -3.42
C GLY A 40 13.49 21.61 -4.74
N LYS A 41 14.29 21.70 -5.81
CA LYS A 41 14.02 21.30 -7.20
C LYS A 41 13.92 19.77 -7.43
N ASP A 42 13.66 18.97 -6.40
CA ASP A 42 13.86 17.52 -6.44
C ASP A 42 12.60 16.71 -6.80
N ASP A 43 11.50 17.36 -7.20
CA ASP A 43 10.40 16.67 -7.87
C ASP A 43 10.71 16.52 -9.37
N GLU A 44 11.73 15.73 -9.70
CA GLU A 44 12.00 15.28 -11.09
C GLU A 44 10.82 14.49 -11.70
N ASP A 45 9.87 14.08 -10.87
CA ASP A 45 8.70 13.27 -11.22
C ASP A 45 7.46 14.13 -11.55
N GLY A 46 7.64 15.13 -12.43
CA GLY A 46 6.69 16.20 -12.83
C GLY A 46 5.29 15.83 -13.33
N SER A 47 4.81 14.61 -13.09
CA SER A 47 3.39 14.22 -13.17
C SER A 47 2.65 14.79 -11.96
N ALA A 48 1.88 15.86 -12.20
CA ALA A 48 1.05 16.54 -11.20
C ALA A 48 -0.18 15.73 -10.74
N LEU A 49 -0.50 14.64 -11.45
CA LEU A 49 -1.72 13.87 -11.21
C LEU A 49 -1.50 12.65 -10.30
N GLY A 50 -0.25 12.26 -10.02
CA GLY A 50 0.03 11.17 -9.05
C GLY A 50 0.05 9.75 -9.63
N PHE A 51 -0.21 9.59 -10.93
CA PHE A 51 0.08 8.36 -11.65
C PHE A 51 1.55 8.31 -12.09
N LEU A 52 2.06 7.10 -12.35
CA LEU A 52 3.45 6.89 -12.77
C LEU A 52 3.71 7.31 -14.21
N ASP A 53 2.94 6.76 -15.14
CA ASP A 53 3.03 7.04 -16.57
C ASP A 53 1.63 6.82 -17.19
N SER A 54 1.19 7.77 -18.01
CA SER A 54 -0.09 7.72 -18.73
C SER A 54 0.09 7.53 -20.24
N GLN A 55 1.33 7.45 -20.72
CA GLN A 55 1.64 7.29 -22.14
C GLN A 55 1.79 5.81 -22.51
N ALA A 56 2.23 4.98 -21.58
CA ALA A 56 2.35 3.54 -21.78
C ALA A 56 1.04 2.82 -21.40
N SER A 57 0.57 1.91 -22.27
CA SER A 57 -0.57 1.04 -21.96
C SER A 57 -0.19 -0.17 -21.10
N ILE A 58 1.10 -0.45 -20.95
CA ILE A 58 1.66 -1.48 -20.07
C ILE A 58 2.86 -0.88 -19.35
N LEU A 59 2.85 -0.91 -18.02
CA LEU A 59 3.98 -0.52 -17.18
C LEU A 59 4.72 -1.75 -16.67
N SER A 60 6.04 -1.76 -16.86
CA SER A 60 6.92 -2.69 -16.16
C SER A 60 7.33 -2.07 -14.83
N ILE A 61 6.79 -2.62 -13.75
CA ILE A 61 7.03 -2.19 -12.38
C ILE A 61 8.13 -3.02 -11.77
N GLN A 62 9.05 -2.36 -11.08
CA GLN A 62 10.11 -2.98 -10.31
C GLN A 62 10.21 -2.30 -8.95
N ILE A 63 9.95 -3.05 -7.88
CA ILE A 63 10.14 -2.62 -6.50
C ILE A 63 11.31 -3.40 -5.93
N GLU A 64 12.35 -2.67 -5.52
CA GLU A 64 13.48 -3.26 -4.80
C GLU A 64 13.36 -2.93 -3.31
N VAL A 65 13.30 -3.98 -2.49
CA VAL A 65 13.17 -3.89 -1.03
C VAL A 65 14.47 -4.39 -0.43
N GLN A 66 15.29 -3.47 0.04
CA GLN A 66 16.62 -3.75 0.59
C GLN A 66 16.59 -3.72 2.11
N ASP A 67 17.52 -4.43 2.76
CA ASP A 67 17.68 -4.35 4.21
C ASP A 67 18.00 -2.89 4.64
N PRO A 68 17.19 -2.26 5.52
CA PRO A 68 17.41 -0.89 5.97
C PRO A 68 18.83 -0.64 6.53
N SER A 69 19.45 -1.65 7.14
CA SER A 69 20.79 -1.55 7.72
C SER A 69 21.91 -1.38 6.68
N THR A 70 21.68 -1.80 5.44
CA THR A 70 22.70 -1.76 4.37
C THR A 70 22.92 -0.35 3.82
N LYS A 71 21.85 0.42 3.63
CA LYS A 71 21.92 1.80 3.12
C LYS A 71 22.69 2.73 4.05
N SER A 72 22.50 2.58 5.37
CA SER A 72 23.21 3.40 6.35
C SER A 72 24.74 3.21 6.26
N ARG A 73 25.22 2.00 5.96
CA ARG A 73 26.66 1.72 5.81
C ARG A 73 27.27 2.36 4.57
N ASN A 74 26.57 2.34 3.43
CA ASN A 74 27.07 2.90 2.18
C ASN A 74 27.19 4.44 2.25
N ASN A 75 26.23 5.11 2.89
CA ASN A 75 26.29 6.56 3.09
C ASN A 75 27.42 6.98 4.04
N LEU A 76 27.74 6.16 5.04
CA LEU A 76 28.89 6.36 5.94
C LEU A 76 30.24 6.16 5.22
N LEU A 77 30.34 5.21 4.30
CA LEU A 77 31.57 4.96 3.52
C LEU A 77 31.85 6.07 2.50
N ILE A 78 30.81 6.62 1.85
CA ILE A 78 30.98 7.72 0.88
C ILE A 78 31.44 9.01 1.59
N LYS A 79 30.92 9.30 2.79
CA LYS A 79 31.36 10.49 3.57
C LYS A 79 32.83 10.43 4.01
N LYS A 80 33.39 9.24 4.28
CA LYS A 80 34.80 9.09 4.69
C LYS A 80 35.81 9.32 3.56
N ASN A 81 35.42 9.16 2.30
CA ASN A 81 36.32 9.31 1.17
C ASN A 81 36.44 10.76 0.67
N ASN A 82 35.52 11.65 1.06
CA ASN A 82 35.51 13.05 0.60
C ASN A 82 36.14 14.05 1.59
N SER A 83 36.67 13.60 2.75
CA SER A 83 37.20 14.51 3.79
C SER A 83 38.72 14.60 3.87
N ASN A 84 39.48 14.20 2.84
CA ASN A 84 40.96 14.15 2.88
C ASN A 84 41.69 14.99 1.82
N ASN A 85 41.04 15.96 1.17
CA ASN A 85 41.71 16.88 0.22
C ASN A 85 41.55 18.34 0.64
N ASP A 86 42.09 18.70 1.80
CA ASP A 86 42.48 20.08 2.09
C ASP A 86 44.01 20.14 2.14
N GLY A 87 44.60 20.70 1.09
CA GLY A 87 46.03 20.96 1.05
C GLY A 87 46.58 21.18 -0.36
N ALA A 88 46.54 22.42 -0.82
CA ALA A 88 47.59 23.14 -1.58
C ALA A 88 47.04 24.00 -2.72
N ASP A 89 47.14 25.32 -2.52
CA ASP A 89 47.52 26.34 -3.50
C ASP A 89 48.25 25.77 -4.73
N ASP A 90 47.89 26.19 -5.94
CA ASP A 90 48.60 27.27 -6.65
C ASP A 90 47.98 27.52 -8.05
N SER A 91 48.28 28.74 -8.52
CA SER A 91 47.90 29.51 -9.70
C SER A 91 47.98 28.90 -11.12
N ASN A 92 47.24 29.55 -12.04
CA ASN A 92 47.49 29.79 -13.47
C ASN A 92 47.99 28.67 -14.40
N HIS A 93 47.22 28.31 -15.43
CA HIS A 93 47.59 28.57 -16.84
C HIS A 93 46.57 28.05 -17.89
N THR A 94 46.53 28.83 -18.95
CA THR A 94 45.91 28.70 -20.27
C THR A 94 46.25 27.46 -21.12
N ARG A 95 45.36 27.21 -22.10
CA ARG A 95 45.54 26.66 -23.47
C ARG A 95 45.49 25.14 -23.71
N ASP A 96 44.51 24.80 -24.56
CA ASP A 96 44.53 23.89 -25.70
C ASP A 96 45.54 22.73 -25.71
N LYS A 97 45.02 21.49 -25.72
CA LYS A 97 45.57 20.40 -26.53
C LYS A 97 44.59 19.23 -26.68
N LYS A 98 44.20 18.97 -27.93
CA LYS A 98 43.65 17.69 -28.41
C LYS A 98 44.67 16.58 -28.16
N GLY A 99 44.26 15.51 -27.46
CA GLY A 99 45.15 14.40 -27.10
C GLY A 99 44.43 13.06 -26.94
N LYS A 100 44.60 12.21 -27.97
CA LYS A 100 44.40 10.75 -28.08
C LYS A 100 44.03 9.97 -26.80
N ILE A 101 42.88 9.31 -26.89
CA ILE A 101 42.40 8.22 -26.01
C ILE A 101 43.37 7.02 -26.09
N LYS A 102 44.13 6.75 -25.03
CA LYS A 102 44.82 5.48 -24.81
C LYS A 102 43.99 4.61 -23.85
N ARG A 103 43.43 3.52 -24.38
CA ARG A 103 42.79 2.44 -23.62
C ARG A 103 43.82 1.75 -22.72
N LEU A 104 43.78 2.02 -21.41
CA LEU A 104 44.46 1.23 -20.39
C LEU A 104 43.54 0.09 -19.95
N LYS A 105 43.89 -1.13 -20.37
CA LYS A 105 43.32 -2.38 -19.85
C LYS A 105 43.99 -2.70 -18.50
N ASN A 106 43.35 -2.33 -17.39
CA ASN A 106 43.72 -2.87 -16.07
C ASN A 106 42.77 -4.00 -15.71
N ARG A 107 43.25 -5.23 -15.95
CA ARG A 107 42.62 -6.49 -15.55
C ARG A 107 43.12 -6.82 -14.14
N ARG A 108 42.43 -6.33 -13.11
CA ARG A 108 42.57 -6.84 -11.74
C ARG A 108 41.56 -7.97 -11.56
N THR A 109 42.06 -9.19 -11.55
CA THR A 109 41.39 -10.37 -11.01
C THR A 109 41.20 -10.15 -9.51
N ILE A 110 39.97 -9.83 -9.13
CA ILE A 110 39.53 -9.82 -7.73
C ILE A 110 39.14 -11.26 -7.40
N ASP A 111 39.82 -11.83 -6.41
CA ASP A 111 39.58 -13.17 -5.89
C ASP A 111 38.11 -13.36 -5.50
N SER A 112 37.46 -14.30 -6.17
CA SER A 112 36.02 -14.57 -6.13
C SER A 112 35.58 -15.50 -4.99
N GLU A 113 36.45 -15.80 -4.03
CA GLU A 113 36.18 -16.78 -2.97
C GLU A 113 35.63 -16.20 -1.65
N SER A 114 35.67 -14.89 -1.42
CA SER A 114 35.02 -14.27 -0.24
C SER A 114 33.56 -13.86 -0.45
N TYR A 115 33.00 -14.02 -1.66
CA TYR A 115 31.65 -13.58 -2.02
C TYR A 115 30.54 -14.60 -1.78
N ARG A 116 30.87 -15.82 -1.31
CA ARG A 116 29.88 -16.90 -1.14
C ARG A 116 29.22 -16.97 0.24
N SER A 117 29.60 -16.13 1.19
CA SER A 117 29.00 -16.10 2.54
C SER A 117 28.02 -14.93 2.78
N SER A 118 27.76 -14.06 1.79
CA SER A 118 26.88 -12.89 1.91
C SER A 118 25.49 -13.05 1.27
N GLU A 119 25.07 -14.27 0.96
CA GLU A 119 23.79 -14.54 0.29
C GLU A 119 22.55 -14.19 1.16
N HIS A 120 22.74 -13.94 2.46
CA HIS A 120 21.68 -13.52 3.39
C HIS A 120 21.40 -12.00 3.38
N GLN A 121 22.10 -11.20 2.56
CA GLN A 121 21.90 -9.74 2.47
C GLN A 121 21.29 -9.28 1.14
N LYS A 122 20.78 -10.19 0.32
CA LYS A 122 20.19 -9.79 -0.97
C LYS A 122 18.72 -9.41 -0.73
N GLY A 123 18.42 -8.14 -0.92
CA GLY A 123 17.05 -7.63 -0.87
C GLY A 123 16.09 -8.38 -1.81
N ARG A 124 14.79 -8.11 -1.69
CA ARG A 124 13.78 -8.72 -2.55
C ARG A 124 13.46 -7.82 -3.72
N LEU A 125 13.50 -8.41 -4.92
CA LEU A 125 13.05 -7.77 -6.16
C LEU A 125 11.63 -8.24 -6.47
N ILE A 126 10.69 -7.30 -6.53
CA ILE A 126 9.32 -7.56 -6.96
C ILE A 126 9.14 -6.93 -8.35
N GLN A 127 8.60 -7.71 -9.28
CA GLN A 127 8.39 -7.28 -10.66
C GLN A 127 6.97 -7.63 -11.09
N ALA A 128 6.34 -6.71 -11.82
CA ALA A 128 5.01 -6.93 -12.40
C ALA A 128 4.86 -6.13 -13.69
N ASN A 129 4.06 -6.64 -14.63
CA ASN A 129 3.61 -5.89 -15.80
C ASN A 129 2.15 -5.52 -15.63
N ILE A 130 1.85 -4.21 -15.60
CA ILE A 130 0.51 -3.69 -15.34
C ILE A 130 -0.04 -3.05 -16.60
N TYR A 131 -1.06 -3.65 -17.19
CA TYR A 131 -1.88 -3.01 -18.21
C TYR A 131 -2.71 -1.88 -17.59
N GLN A 132 -2.74 -0.74 -18.28
CA GLN A 132 -3.53 0.43 -17.97
C GLN A 132 -4.53 0.70 -19.09
N ASP A 133 -5.72 1.16 -18.72
CA ASP A 133 -6.64 1.74 -19.68
C ASP A 133 -6.44 3.25 -19.74
N ILE A 134 -5.48 3.67 -20.58
CA ILE A 134 -5.16 5.09 -20.78
C ILE A 134 -6.22 5.81 -21.63
N GLN A 135 -7.04 5.06 -22.39
CA GLN A 135 -8.00 5.67 -23.32
C GLN A 135 -9.19 6.29 -22.57
N SER A 136 -9.62 5.69 -21.46
CA SER A 136 -10.73 6.23 -20.65
C SER A 136 -10.46 7.65 -20.15
N ILE A 137 -9.20 7.97 -19.80
CA ILE A 137 -8.75 9.31 -19.38
C ILE A 137 -9.08 10.38 -20.43
N HIS A 138 -8.91 10.04 -21.71
CA HIS A 138 -9.04 11.00 -22.80
C HIS A 138 -10.48 11.17 -23.30
N HIS A 139 -11.32 10.14 -23.15
CA HIS A 139 -12.63 10.10 -23.80
C HIS A 139 -13.81 10.39 -22.87
N ARG A 140 -13.63 10.26 -21.55
CA ARG A 140 -14.71 10.44 -20.56
C ARG A 140 -14.31 11.53 -19.57
N ARG A 141 -14.95 12.70 -19.66
CA ARG A 141 -14.71 13.80 -18.72
C ARG A 141 -15.10 13.35 -17.31
N GLY A 142 -14.15 13.41 -16.37
CA GLY A 142 -14.33 12.97 -14.98
C GLY A 142 -13.99 11.50 -14.73
N ASP A 143 -13.63 10.73 -15.76
CA ASP A 143 -13.06 9.40 -15.61
C ASP A 143 -11.54 9.53 -15.46
N THR A 144 -10.98 8.94 -14.41
CA THR A 144 -9.52 8.89 -14.22
C THR A 144 -8.88 7.74 -14.98
N GLY A 145 -9.69 6.94 -15.68
CA GLY A 145 -9.29 5.66 -16.24
C GLY A 145 -8.79 4.69 -15.18
N SER A 146 -8.24 3.56 -15.66
CA SER A 146 -7.59 2.57 -14.79
C SER A 146 -6.09 2.65 -14.99
N ILE A 147 -5.48 3.49 -14.14
CA ILE A 147 -4.04 3.76 -14.11
C ILE A 147 -3.42 3.37 -12.79
N LEU A 148 -2.12 3.13 -12.81
CA LEU A 148 -1.37 2.81 -11.60
C LEU A 148 -1.00 4.08 -10.84
N TRP A 149 -1.60 4.22 -9.66
CA TRP A 149 -1.33 5.29 -8.72
C TRP A 149 -0.03 5.04 -7.93
N ARG A 150 0.71 6.11 -7.62
CA ARG A 150 1.95 6.03 -6.82
C ARG A 150 1.72 5.53 -5.40
N SER A 151 0.59 5.89 -4.79
CA SER A 151 0.20 5.40 -3.46
C SER A 151 0.16 3.86 -3.40
N THR A 152 -0.34 3.19 -4.43
CA THR A 152 -0.33 1.72 -4.56
C THR A 152 1.08 1.15 -4.52
N LEU A 153 2.03 1.75 -5.24
CA LEU A 153 3.44 1.33 -5.19
C LEU A 153 4.04 1.55 -3.81
N HIS A 154 3.84 2.72 -3.24
CA HIS A 154 4.42 3.05 -1.95
C HIS A 154 3.83 2.18 -0.82
N LEU A 155 2.54 1.84 -0.90
CA LEU A 155 1.88 0.99 0.08
C LEU A 155 2.41 -0.44 -0.04
N SER A 156 2.48 -0.99 -1.25
CA SER A 156 3.05 -2.32 -1.46
C SER A 156 4.51 -2.39 -0.99
N GLN A 157 5.31 -1.36 -1.25
CA GLN A 157 6.68 -1.27 -0.76
C GLN A 157 6.74 -1.28 0.77
N LEU A 158 5.90 -0.49 1.45
CA LEU A 158 5.81 -0.47 2.91
C LEU A 158 5.44 -1.87 3.46
N LEU A 159 4.42 -2.51 2.90
CA LEU A 159 3.99 -3.85 3.33
C LEU A 159 5.12 -4.89 3.16
N TRP A 160 5.90 -4.79 2.08
CA TRP A 160 7.09 -5.63 1.90
C TRP A 160 8.17 -5.38 2.95
N TYR A 161 8.42 -4.12 3.29
CA TYR A 161 9.36 -3.79 4.37
C TYR A 161 8.90 -4.33 5.72
N ASP A 162 7.60 -4.23 6.02
CA ASP A 162 7.03 -4.75 7.26
C ASP A 162 7.10 -6.28 7.32
N LEU A 163 6.95 -6.96 6.19
CA LEU A 163 7.07 -8.42 6.11
C LEU A 163 8.52 -8.91 6.21
N LEU A 164 9.43 -8.31 5.44
CA LEU A 164 10.81 -8.84 5.29
C LEU A 164 11.76 -8.35 6.37
N TYR A 165 11.54 -7.14 6.86
CA TYR A 165 12.41 -6.48 7.82
C TYR A 165 11.58 -5.96 9.00
N PRO A 166 10.90 -6.87 9.74
CA PRO A 166 10.15 -6.48 10.91
C PRO A 166 11.10 -5.88 11.97
N PRO A 167 10.69 -4.81 12.64
CA PRO A 167 11.45 -4.21 13.72
C PRO A 167 11.70 -5.21 14.86
N PRO A 168 12.87 -5.17 15.52
CA PRO A 168 13.20 -6.10 16.59
C PRO A 168 12.25 -5.93 17.79
N SER A 169 11.65 -7.02 18.25
CA SER A 169 10.62 -7.05 19.29
C SER A 169 11.04 -6.53 20.68
N ASN A 170 12.34 -6.48 20.95
CA ASN A 170 12.89 -6.25 22.30
C ASN A 170 13.16 -4.79 22.59
N ASP A 171 13.04 -3.91 21.60
CA ASP A 171 13.29 -2.51 21.78
C ASP A 171 11.96 -1.79 22.01
N SER A 172 11.75 -1.35 23.25
CA SER A 172 10.60 -0.57 23.68
C SER A 172 10.44 0.76 22.92
N GLN A 173 11.47 1.20 22.18
CA GLN A 173 11.42 2.38 21.32
C GLN A 173 11.30 2.02 19.83
N SER A 174 11.31 0.74 19.46
CA SER A 174 11.24 0.32 18.07
C SER A 174 9.83 0.51 17.52
N THR A 175 9.76 1.20 16.39
CA THR A 175 8.53 1.44 15.65
C THR A 175 7.92 0.09 15.27
N LYS A 176 6.70 -0.24 15.71
CA LYS A 176 6.01 -1.45 15.22
C LYS A 176 5.68 -1.32 13.73
N THR A 177 5.44 -2.45 13.08
CA THR A 177 4.89 -2.50 11.70
C THR A 177 3.52 -1.79 11.64
N LEU A 178 3.06 -1.48 10.44
CA LEU A 178 1.72 -0.91 10.23
C LEU A 178 0.64 -1.93 10.60
N LEU A 179 0.76 -3.15 10.05
CA LEU A 179 -0.17 -4.25 10.25
C LEU A 179 0.56 -5.45 10.91
N ASP A 180 -0.20 -6.29 11.61
CA ASP A 180 0.27 -7.60 12.01
C ASP A 180 0.42 -8.47 10.76
N MET A 181 1.65 -8.50 10.22
CA MET A 181 1.96 -9.22 8.99
C MET A 181 1.76 -10.73 9.12
N SER A 182 1.82 -11.28 10.34
CA SER A 182 1.53 -12.70 10.53
C SER A 182 0.05 -12.97 10.30
N LEU A 183 -0.82 -12.19 10.95
CA LEU A 183 -2.28 -12.29 10.72
C LEU A 183 -2.64 -11.99 9.27
N LEU A 184 -2.03 -10.95 8.68
CA LEU A 184 -2.31 -10.52 7.31
C LEU A 184 -2.09 -11.66 6.30
N ILE A 185 -0.97 -12.40 6.41
CA ILE A 185 -0.61 -13.43 5.43
C ILE A 185 -1.22 -14.80 5.74
N THR A 186 -1.71 -15.05 6.96
CA THR A 186 -2.25 -16.36 7.33
C THR A 186 -3.75 -16.41 7.42
N ASP A 187 -4.41 -15.37 7.96
CA ASP A 187 -5.83 -15.43 8.35
C ASP A 187 -6.49 -14.05 8.35
N THR A 188 -6.59 -13.43 7.18
CA THR A 188 -7.27 -12.14 7.02
C THR A 188 -8.14 -12.14 5.77
N ARG A 189 -9.38 -11.64 5.87
CA ARG A 189 -10.21 -11.37 4.69
C ARG A 189 -10.09 -9.90 4.33
N ILE A 190 -9.46 -9.65 3.19
CA ILE A 190 -9.14 -8.32 2.69
C ILE A 190 -10.16 -7.94 1.62
N LEU A 191 -10.73 -6.75 1.72
CA LEU A 191 -11.47 -6.10 0.64
C LEU A 191 -10.68 -4.88 0.17
N GLU A 192 -10.47 -4.75 -1.13
CA GLU A 192 -9.92 -3.55 -1.75
C GLU A 192 -11.03 -2.83 -2.53
N LEU A 193 -11.42 -1.65 -2.07
CA LEU A 193 -12.40 -0.80 -2.76
C LEU A 193 -11.69 0.08 -3.79
N GLY A 194 -12.20 0.12 -5.02
CA GLY A 194 -11.63 0.94 -6.09
C GLY A 194 -10.25 0.42 -6.52
N SER A 195 -10.17 -0.90 -6.74
CA SER A 195 -8.90 -1.59 -7.04
C SER A 195 -8.24 -1.10 -8.34
N GLY A 196 -8.99 -0.45 -9.24
CA GLY A 196 -8.52 0.09 -10.50
C GLY A 196 -7.86 -0.98 -11.37
N THR A 197 -6.54 -1.01 -11.38
CA THR A 197 -5.73 -1.99 -12.13
C THR A 197 -5.60 -3.34 -11.39
N GLY A 198 -5.94 -3.41 -10.10
CA GLY A 198 -5.68 -4.56 -9.22
C GLY A 198 -4.21 -4.71 -8.83
N SER A 199 -3.39 -3.67 -9.04
CA SER A 199 -1.94 -3.78 -8.90
C SER A 199 -1.48 -4.01 -7.47
N LEU A 200 -2.21 -3.55 -6.45
CA LEU A 200 -1.80 -3.74 -5.06
C LEU A 200 -1.72 -5.23 -4.72
N ALA A 201 -2.80 -5.97 -4.99
CA ALA A 201 -2.86 -7.41 -4.79
C ALA A 201 -1.79 -8.15 -5.60
N ILE A 202 -1.56 -7.78 -6.87
CA ILE A 202 -0.54 -8.39 -7.73
C ILE A 202 0.87 -8.19 -7.16
N LEU A 203 1.20 -6.96 -6.72
CA LEU A 203 2.49 -6.64 -6.15
C LEU A 203 2.72 -7.32 -4.78
N CYS A 204 1.63 -7.69 -4.10
CA CYS A 204 1.66 -8.38 -2.81
C CYS A 204 1.45 -9.90 -2.91
N ASP A 205 1.17 -10.47 -4.09
CA ASP A 205 0.82 -11.89 -4.25
C ASP A 205 1.86 -12.83 -3.64
N SER A 206 3.14 -12.54 -3.89
CA SER A 206 4.22 -13.37 -3.38
C SER A 206 4.51 -13.22 -1.87
N MET A 207 3.74 -12.40 -1.14
CA MET A 207 3.76 -12.34 0.33
C MET A 207 3.08 -13.55 0.95
N PHE A 208 2.10 -14.15 0.27
CA PHE A 208 1.28 -15.21 0.82
C PHE A 208 1.92 -16.59 0.61
N PRO A 209 1.95 -17.46 1.65
CA PRO A 209 2.38 -18.84 1.49
C PRO A 209 1.54 -19.56 0.43
N LYS A 210 2.19 -20.27 -0.49
CA LYS A 210 1.49 -21.10 -1.48
C LYS A 210 0.86 -22.31 -0.78
N ASP A 211 -0.39 -22.60 -1.12
CA ASP A 211 -1.09 -23.75 -0.57
C ASP A 211 -0.39 -25.04 -0.97
N SER A 212 0.09 -25.76 0.05
CA SER A 212 0.92 -26.96 -0.09
C SER A 212 0.17 -28.14 -0.73
N SER A 213 -1.14 -28.00 -0.93
CA SER A 213 -2.03 -29.01 -1.50
C SER A 213 -1.93 -29.15 -3.02
N SER A 214 -1.40 -28.14 -3.73
CA SER A 214 -1.28 -28.18 -5.20
C SER A 214 -0.01 -28.86 -5.72
N SER A 215 0.97 -29.16 -4.85
CA SER A 215 2.16 -29.94 -5.22
C SER A 215 1.88 -31.45 -5.23
N SER A 216 0.91 -31.86 -6.06
CA SER A 216 0.66 -33.25 -6.41
C SER A 216 1.21 -33.56 -7.80
N SER A 217 2.49 -33.27 -8.07
CA SER A 217 3.27 -33.95 -9.11
C SER A 217 4.71 -33.43 -9.20
N SER A 218 5.65 -34.36 -9.07
CA SER A 218 7.00 -34.33 -9.66
C SER A 218 8.03 -33.36 -9.08
N SER A 219 8.63 -33.73 -7.94
CA SER A 219 10.08 -33.55 -7.78
C SER A 219 10.68 -34.66 -6.92
N THR A 220 11.04 -35.76 -7.57
CA THR A 220 11.96 -36.77 -7.08
C THR A 220 13.36 -36.17 -7.01
N LEU A 221 14.08 -36.51 -5.93
CA LEU A 221 15.53 -36.36 -5.69
C LEU A 221 16.09 -35.02 -5.17
N SER A 222 16.72 -35.18 -3.99
CA SER A 222 17.96 -34.54 -3.52
C SER A 222 17.87 -33.13 -2.94
N SER A 223 17.82 -33.04 -1.61
CA SER A 223 19.04 -32.69 -0.85
C SER A 223 18.79 -32.64 0.66
N ARG A 224 19.76 -33.20 1.37
CA ARG A 224 19.81 -33.45 2.80
C ARG A 224 20.25 -32.15 3.50
N THR A 225 19.30 -31.30 3.90
CA THR A 225 19.58 -30.17 4.79
C THR A 225 18.70 -30.27 6.04
N THR A 226 19.34 -30.37 7.20
CA THR A 226 18.76 -30.74 8.51
C THR A 226 18.19 -29.58 9.31
N ARG A 227 17.83 -28.45 8.67
CA ARG A 227 17.11 -27.39 9.38
C ARG A 227 15.61 -27.62 9.28
N PRO A 228 14.87 -27.67 10.41
CA PRO A 228 13.43 -27.73 10.39
C PRO A 228 12.91 -26.48 9.65
N LYS A 229 12.31 -26.67 8.48
CA LYS A 229 11.55 -25.61 7.82
C LYS A 229 10.36 -25.30 8.73
N PRO A 230 10.08 -24.02 9.05
CA PRO A 230 8.85 -23.66 9.76
C PRO A 230 7.67 -24.21 8.95
N VAL A 231 6.87 -25.06 9.58
CA VAL A 231 5.63 -25.59 9.01
C VAL A 231 4.60 -24.47 9.10
N PHE A 232 4.42 -23.73 8.02
CA PHE A 232 3.32 -22.78 7.91
C PHE A 232 2.06 -23.56 7.57
N ASN A 233 0.99 -23.32 8.33
CA ASN A 233 -0.35 -23.74 7.92
C ASN A 233 -0.70 -23.08 6.59
N PRO A 234 -1.50 -23.72 5.72
CA PRO A 234 -2.00 -23.08 4.51
C PRO A 234 -2.69 -21.77 4.86
N SER A 235 -2.47 -20.74 4.05
CA SER A 235 -3.02 -19.41 4.29
C SER A 235 -4.52 -19.42 4.02
N SER A 236 -5.34 -19.13 5.04
CA SER A 236 -6.77 -18.84 4.87
C SER A 236 -7.03 -17.40 4.40
N THR A 237 -6.00 -16.56 4.26
CA THR A 237 -6.17 -15.21 3.73
C THR A 237 -6.79 -15.20 2.34
N THR A 238 -7.87 -14.44 2.20
CA THR A 238 -8.53 -14.14 0.93
C THR A 238 -8.48 -12.64 0.65
N TRP A 239 -8.46 -12.28 -0.63
CA TRP A 239 -8.39 -10.89 -1.06
C TRP A 239 -9.41 -10.64 -2.17
N THR A 240 -10.45 -9.89 -1.83
CA THR A 240 -11.50 -9.46 -2.74
C THR A 240 -11.12 -8.11 -3.34
N LEU A 241 -10.87 -8.09 -4.64
CA LEU A 241 -10.69 -6.87 -5.42
C LEU A 241 -12.04 -6.42 -5.95
N SER A 242 -12.37 -5.15 -5.75
CA SER A 242 -13.64 -4.59 -6.18
C SER A 242 -13.48 -3.26 -6.90
N ASP A 243 -14.30 -3.09 -7.93
CA ASP A 243 -14.40 -1.86 -8.70
C ASP A 243 -15.76 -1.83 -9.42
N ARG A 244 -15.98 -0.85 -10.30
CA ARG A 244 -17.10 -0.81 -11.23
C ARG A 244 -16.99 -1.94 -12.26
N SER A 245 -18.13 -2.40 -12.78
CA SER A 245 -18.19 -3.48 -13.77
C SER A 245 -17.27 -3.28 -14.97
N ASP A 246 -17.10 -2.06 -15.46
CA ASP A 246 -16.24 -1.76 -16.62
C ASP A 246 -14.74 -1.90 -16.32
N GLN A 247 -14.32 -1.91 -15.06
CA GLN A 247 -12.93 -2.09 -14.65
C GLN A 247 -12.54 -3.54 -14.32
N LEU A 248 -13.51 -4.42 -14.08
CA LEU A 248 -13.21 -5.80 -13.67
C LEU A 248 -12.37 -6.56 -14.70
N GLN A 249 -12.58 -6.30 -16.00
CA GLN A 249 -11.80 -6.94 -17.07
C GLN A 249 -10.33 -6.49 -17.06
N THR A 250 -10.06 -5.24 -16.66
CA THR A 250 -8.70 -4.74 -16.49
C THR A 250 -7.97 -5.49 -15.37
N ILE A 251 -8.65 -5.70 -14.23
CA ILE A 251 -8.12 -6.47 -13.10
C ILE A 251 -7.81 -7.92 -13.55
N VAL A 252 -8.76 -8.60 -14.19
CA VAL A 252 -8.58 -9.97 -14.70
C VAL A 252 -7.41 -10.06 -15.67
N LYS A 253 -7.29 -9.09 -16.59
CA LYS A 253 -6.18 -9.02 -17.55
C LYS A 253 -4.85 -8.87 -16.84
N ASN A 254 -4.76 -8.01 -15.82
CA ASN A 254 -3.54 -7.82 -15.05
C ASN A 254 -3.13 -9.05 -14.24
N PHE A 255 -4.08 -9.79 -13.67
CA PHE A 255 -3.75 -11.10 -13.06
C PHE A 255 -3.18 -12.07 -14.10
N ARG A 256 -3.80 -12.19 -15.27
CA ARG A 256 -3.29 -13.07 -16.35
C ARG A 256 -1.90 -12.69 -16.85
N LEU A 257 -1.55 -11.41 -16.80
CA LEU A 257 -0.21 -10.92 -17.18
C LEU A 257 0.88 -11.27 -16.15
N ASN A 258 0.51 -11.53 -14.89
CA ASN A 258 1.46 -11.71 -13.78
C ASN A 258 1.41 -13.08 -13.13
N CYS A 259 0.35 -13.86 -13.34
CA CYS A 259 0.23 -15.22 -12.83
C CYS A 259 0.84 -16.24 -13.81
N SER A 260 1.51 -17.26 -13.27
CA SER A 260 2.02 -18.37 -14.08
C SER A 260 0.91 -19.29 -14.60
N THR A 261 -0.28 -19.24 -13.99
CA THR A 261 -1.46 -20.01 -14.36
C THR A 261 -2.45 -19.13 -15.13
N PRO A 262 -3.22 -19.69 -16.08
CA PRO A 262 -4.25 -18.93 -16.80
C PRO A 262 -5.42 -18.51 -15.89
N ASN A 263 -5.59 -19.22 -14.77
CA ASN A 263 -6.61 -18.93 -13.77
C ASN A 263 -6.05 -18.01 -12.69
N ILE A 264 -6.92 -17.12 -12.22
CA ILE A 264 -6.69 -16.30 -11.04
C ILE A 264 -6.54 -17.25 -9.83
N PRO A 265 -5.54 -17.08 -8.95
CA PRO A 265 -5.40 -17.92 -7.77
C PRO A 265 -6.66 -17.87 -6.90
N ASP A 266 -7.07 -19.02 -6.34
CA ASP A 266 -8.35 -19.19 -5.62
C ASP A 266 -8.54 -18.23 -4.42
N ARG A 267 -7.45 -17.69 -3.89
CA ARG A 267 -7.48 -16.68 -2.81
C ARG A 267 -8.01 -15.32 -3.25
N TYR A 268 -8.01 -15.03 -4.56
CA TYR A 268 -8.47 -13.77 -5.10
C TYR A 268 -9.88 -13.89 -5.63
N THR A 269 -10.73 -12.96 -5.21
CA THR A 269 -12.06 -12.78 -5.79
C THR A 269 -12.10 -11.42 -6.47
N ILE A 270 -12.62 -11.36 -7.70
CA ILE A 270 -12.85 -10.10 -8.41
C ILE A 270 -14.36 -9.93 -8.56
N GLN A 271 -14.90 -8.81 -8.10
CA GLN A 271 -16.35 -8.59 -8.13
C GLN A 271 -16.68 -7.10 -8.27
N GLU A 272 -17.91 -6.82 -8.69
CA GLU A 272 -18.41 -5.45 -8.76
C GLU A 272 -18.83 -4.94 -7.38
N ILE A 273 -18.35 -3.76 -7.00
CA ILE A 273 -18.96 -2.96 -5.93
C ILE A 273 -19.10 -1.53 -6.44
N ASP A 274 -20.29 -1.21 -6.96
CA ASP A 274 -20.64 0.16 -7.34
C ASP A 274 -21.10 0.94 -6.10
N TRP A 275 -20.27 1.90 -5.68
CA TRP A 275 -20.53 2.71 -4.49
C TRP A 275 -21.84 3.51 -4.58
N LEU A 276 -22.24 3.95 -5.78
CA LEU A 276 -23.49 4.70 -5.97
C LEU A 276 -24.70 3.79 -5.78
N GLU A 277 -24.63 2.55 -6.22
CA GLU A 277 -25.70 1.58 -5.98
C GLU A 277 -25.78 1.18 -4.50
N VAL A 278 -24.63 1.04 -3.83
CA VAL A 278 -24.58 0.83 -2.38
C VAL A 278 -25.21 2.01 -1.63
N GLU A 279 -24.90 3.25 -2.00
CA GLU A 279 -25.49 4.45 -1.40
C GLU A 279 -27.01 4.53 -1.61
N LYS A 280 -27.50 4.24 -2.82
CA LYS A 280 -28.93 4.18 -3.10
C LYS A 280 -29.62 3.13 -2.23
N ALA A 281 -29.02 1.95 -2.09
CA ALA A 281 -29.55 0.89 -1.23
C ALA A 281 -29.52 1.30 0.26
N TRP A 282 -28.44 1.93 0.69
CA TRP A 282 -28.27 2.45 2.05
C TRP A 282 -29.34 3.51 2.39
N SER A 283 -29.57 4.47 1.50
CA SER A 283 -30.55 5.54 1.67
C SER A 283 -31.97 4.99 1.78
N ARG A 284 -32.35 4.04 0.92
CA ARG A 284 -33.65 3.36 0.98
C ARG A 284 -33.86 2.64 2.31
N ARG A 285 -32.80 2.04 2.88
CA ARG A 285 -32.87 1.37 4.19
C ARG A 285 -33.11 2.37 5.31
N ARG A 286 -32.38 3.49 5.32
CA ARG A 286 -32.52 4.53 6.35
C ARG A 286 -33.94 5.10 6.38
N SER A 287 -34.49 5.45 5.21
CA SER A 287 -35.88 5.95 5.11
C SER A 287 -36.93 4.97 5.65
N LYS A 288 -36.71 3.65 5.53
CA LYS A 288 -37.62 2.64 6.07
C LYS A 288 -37.51 2.49 7.60
N ILE A 289 -36.30 2.63 8.14
CA ILE A 289 -36.07 2.62 9.60
C ILE A 289 -36.80 3.82 10.22
N ASP A 290 -36.65 5.01 9.63
CA ASP A 290 -37.33 6.22 10.10
C ASP A 290 -38.86 6.13 9.99
N ALA A 291 -39.37 5.34 9.03
CA ALA A 291 -40.79 5.07 8.85
C ALA A 291 -41.37 4.02 9.82
N ASN A 292 -40.65 3.60 10.88
CA ASN A 292 -41.09 2.64 11.90
C ASN A 292 -41.50 1.26 11.35
N GLN A 293 -41.00 0.86 10.18
CA GLN A 293 -41.26 -0.46 9.62
C GLN A 293 -40.39 -1.49 10.37
N LYS A 294 -40.99 -2.21 11.33
CA LYS A 294 -40.29 -3.16 12.24
C LYS A 294 -39.78 -4.45 11.56
N ASP A 295 -40.20 -4.74 10.33
CA ASP A 295 -39.84 -5.97 9.61
C ASP A 295 -38.84 -5.70 8.47
N ILE A 296 -37.70 -5.08 8.78
CA ILE A 296 -36.58 -4.99 7.82
C ILE A 296 -35.57 -6.07 8.18
N SER A 297 -35.90 -7.31 7.81
CA SER A 297 -34.86 -8.32 7.67
C SER A 297 -33.79 -7.78 6.70
N PRO A 298 -32.50 -7.92 6.99
CA PRO A 298 -31.41 -7.41 6.15
C PRO A 298 -31.32 -8.22 4.84
N SER A 299 -32.25 -7.99 3.92
CA SER A 299 -32.34 -8.67 2.62
C SER A 299 -31.60 -7.94 1.50
N SER A 300 -30.63 -7.06 1.83
CA SER A 300 -29.74 -6.54 0.79
C SER A 300 -28.82 -7.64 0.32
N SER A 301 -29.00 -8.08 -0.92
CA SER A 301 -28.24 -9.12 -1.64
C SER A 301 -26.73 -9.07 -1.41
N ILE A 302 -26.14 -7.87 -1.31
CA ILE A 302 -24.69 -7.70 -1.14
C ILE A 302 -24.17 -8.33 0.16
N PHE A 303 -24.93 -8.26 1.28
CA PHE A 303 -24.51 -8.89 2.53
C PHE A 303 -24.76 -10.40 2.57
N ALA A 304 -25.79 -10.85 1.86
CA ALA A 304 -26.06 -12.27 1.71
C ALA A 304 -24.92 -12.97 0.95
N GLU A 305 -24.28 -12.26 0.00
CA GLU A 305 -23.13 -12.77 -0.75
C GLU A 305 -21.88 -13.03 0.13
N PHE A 306 -21.68 -12.27 1.22
CA PHE A 306 -20.54 -12.48 2.13
C PHE A 306 -20.84 -13.39 3.33
N ASN A 307 -21.93 -14.18 3.28
CA ASN A 307 -22.31 -15.15 4.32
C ASN A 307 -22.35 -14.57 5.76
N GLY A 308 -22.54 -13.25 5.91
CA GLY A 308 -22.52 -12.56 7.20
C GLY A 308 -21.16 -12.49 7.90
N GLU A 309 -20.10 -12.92 7.23
CA GLU A 309 -18.81 -13.18 7.85
C GLU A 309 -17.93 -11.90 7.90
N GLY A 310 -18.21 -10.92 7.03
CA GLY A 310 -17.62 -9.59 6.98
C GLY A 310 -16.13 -9.56 6.64
N PHE A 311 -15.55 -8.37 6.47
CA PHE A 311 -14.11 -8.21 6.20
C PHE A 311 -13.33 -7.89 7.47
N ASP A 312 -12.08 -8.32 7.52
CA ASP A 312 -11.18 -7.99 8.64
C ASP A 312 -10.34 -6.75 8.31
N LEU A 313 -10.08 -6.53 7.01
CA LEU A 313 -9.42 -5.35 6.46
C LEU A 313 -10.17 -4.82 5.23
N ILE A 314 -10.46 -3.52 5.20
CA ILE A 314 -10.86 -2.80 3.99
C ILE A 314 -9.74 -1.82 3.63
N LEU A 315 -9.23 -1.94 2.40
CA LEU A 315 -8.24 -1.07 1.79
C LEU A 315 -8.92 -0.08 0.84
N VAL A 316 -8.56 1.18 0.96
CA VAL A 316 -9.00 2.27 0.08
C VAL A 316 -7.75 3.06 -0.32
N VAL A 317 -7.31 2.94 -1.57
CA VAL A 317 -6.01 3.48 -2.01
C VAL A 317 -6.20 4.45 -3.17
N ASP A 318 -5.91 5.73 -2.91
CA ASP A 318 -6.10 6.85 -3.85
C ASP A 318 -7.53 6.99 -4.42
N CYS A 319 -8.54 6.63 -3.63
CA CYS A 319 -9.95 6.78 -4.02
C CYS A 319 -10.57 8.16 -3.70
N ILE A 320 -9.80 9.07 -3.12
CA ILE A 320 -10.26 10.40 -2.69
C ILE A 320 -9.86 11.44 -3.75
N TYR A 321 -10.66 11.53 -4.82
CA TYR A 321 -10.35 12.42 -5.96
C TYR A 321 -11.56 13.13 -6.58
N HIS A 322 -12.79 12.68 -6.30
CA HIS A 322 -14.01 13.24 -6.90
C HIS A 322 -15.11 13.44 -5.83
N GLU A 323 -15.63 14.67 -5.71
CA GLU A 323 -16.62 15.06 -4.69
C GLU A 323 -17.86 14.14 -4.65
N ASN A 324 -18.46 13.89 -5.82
CA ASN A 324 -19.67 13.06 -5.97
C ASN A 324 -19.49 11.60 -5.56
N LEU A 325 -18.25 11.13 -5.37
CA LEU A 325 -17.96 9.75 -4.94
C LEU A 325 -17.66 9.64 -3.45
N ILE A 326 -17.44 10.76 -2.75
CA ILE A 326 -17.07 10.75 -1.34
C ILE A 326 -18.16 10.15 -0.46
N LEU A 327 -19.38 10.67 -0.54
CA LEU A 327 -20.49 10.14 0.25
C LEU A 327 -20.82 8.67 -0.11
N PRO A 328 -20.90 8.28 -1.40
CA PRO A 328 -21.03 6.87 -1.78
C PRO A 328 -19.94 5.95 -1.20
N LEU A 329 -18.69 6.38 -1.25
CA LEU A 329 -17.55 5.63 -0.72
C LEU A 329 -17.69 5.46 0.81
N ILE A 330 -17.95 6.54 1.54
CA ILE A 330 -18.14 6.52 2.99
C ILE A 330 -19.30 5.61 3.39
N ARG A 331 -20.43 5.67 2.68
CA ARG A 331 -21.56 4.76 2.93
C ARG A 331 -21.25 3.31 2.59
N THR A 332 -20.40 3.07 1.61
CA THR A 332 -19.91 1.72 1.28
C THR A 332 -19.01 1.18 2.37
N ILE A 333 -18.04 1.98 2.84
CA ILE A 333 -17.17 1.65 3.98
C ILE A 333 -18.02 1.35 5.22
N ASP A 334 -18.99 2.23 5.53
CA ASP A 334 -19.92 2.04 6.64
C ASP A 334 -20.73 0.76 6.50
N HIS A 335 -21.28 0.53 5.31
CA HIS A 335 -22.10 -0.64 5.05
C HIS A 335 -21.30 -1.91 5.30
N LEU A 336 -20.09 -2.05 4.74
CA LEU A 336 -19.31 -3.29 4.72
C LEU A 336 -18.50 -3.55 5.99
N SER A 337 -18.38 -2.57 6.89
CA SER A 337 -17.60 -2.70 8.12
C SER A 337 -18.44 -3.23 9.30
N LYS A 338 -17.89 -4.22 10.01
CA LYS A 338 -18.48 -4.77 11.24
C LYS A 338 -17.90 -4.08 12.49
N PRO A 339 -18.73 -3.77 13.51
CA PRO A 339 -18.23 -3.39 14.84
C PRO A 339 -17.53 -4.57 15.51
N SER A 340 -16.77 -4.32 16.58
CA SER A 340 -16.24 -5.43 17.38
C SER A 340 -17.37 -6.00 18.23
N ASN A 341 -17.38 -7.31 18.41
CA ASN A 341 -18.21 -7.99 19.38
C ASN A 341 -17.34 -8.94 20.22
N ASP A 342 -17.93 -9.65 21.17
CA ASP A 342 -17.18 -10.50 22.11
C ASP A 342 -16.29 -11.54 21.42
N SER A 343 -16.68 -12.01 20.24
CA SER A 343 -15.99 -13.08 19.49
C SER A 343 -15.16 -12.60 18.30
N SER A 344 -15.39 -11.39 17.77
CA SER A 344 -14.76 -10.91 16.53
C SER A 344 -14.19 -9.49 16.65
N SER A 345 -13.04 -9.29 16.02
CA SER A 345 -12.41 -7.97 15.87
C SER A 345 -13.26 -7.11 14.94
N ALA A 346 -13.35 -5.80 15.22
CA ALA A 346 -13.90 -4.84 14.27
C ALA A 346 -13.14 -4.91 12.93
N THR A 347 -13.84 -4.58 11.84
CA THR A 347 -13.19 -4.35 10.54
C THR A 347 -12.25 -3.16 10.68
N LEU A 348 -10.97 -3.36 10.32
CA LEU A 348 -10.03 -2.27 10.15
C LEU A 348 -10.22 -1.67 8.76
N VAL A 349 -10.47 -0.37 8.68
CA VAL A 349 -10.43 0.38 7.42
C VAL A 349 -9.10 1.12 7.36
N LEU A 350 -8.36 0.94 6.27
CA LEU A 350 -7.11 1.64 6.01
C LEU A 350 -7.24 2.42 4.70
N VAL A 351 -7.12 3.74 4.80
CA VAL A 351 -7.25 4.67 3.69
C VAL A 351 -5.91 5.32 3.44
N VAL A 352 -5.38 5.19 2.23
CA VAL A 352 -4.10 5.77 1.81
C VAL A 352 -4.39 6.70 0.66
N SER A 353 -4.02 7.97 0.78
CA SER A 353 -4.26 8.97 -0.27
C SER A 353 -3.05 9.86 -0.46
N GLU A 354 -2.72 10.15 -1.71
CA GLU A 354 -1.93 11.33 -2.03
C GLU A 354 -2.80 12.58 -1.88
N LEU A 355 -2.27 13.61 -1.23
CA LEU A 355 -2.95 14.88 -0.99
C LEU A 355 -2.90 15.74 -2.26
N ARG A 356 -4.07 15.94 -2.89
CA ARG A 356 -4.22 16.70 -4.14
C ARG A 356 -5.15 17.90 -4.00
N SER A 357 -6.26 17.72 -3.29
CA SER A 357 -7.24 18.77 -3.02
C SER A 357 -7.63 18.76 -1.56
N HIS A 358 -7.48 19.92 -0.91
CA HIS A 358 -7.85 20.08 0.49
C HIS A 358 -9.36 19.99 0.67
N GLU A 359 -10.15 20.57 -0.24
CA GLU A 359 -11.62 20.53 -0.24
C GLU A 359 -12.16 19.10 -0.30
N ILE A 360 -11.63 18.27 -1.21
CA ILE A 360 -12.07 16.87 -1.36
C ILE A 360 -11.65 16.04 -0.15
N SER A 361 -10.47 16.30 0.39
CA SER A 361 -9.97 15.62 1.61
C SER A 361 -10.80 16.02 2.83
N GLU A 362 -11.16 17.29 2.96
CA GLU A 362 -12.01 17.82 4.03
C GLU A 362 -13.39 17.19 3.98
N LEU A 363 -14.02 17.19 2.80
CA LEU A 363 -15.33 16.57 2.57
C LEU A 363 -15.31 15.09 2.93
N PHE A 364 -14.22 14.37 2.63
CA PHE A 364 -14.05 12.98 3.01
C PHE A 364 -14.01 12.79 4.53
N ILE A 365 -13.16 13.56 5.23
CA ILE A 365 -13.01 13.44 6.68
C ILE A 365 -14.29 13.89 7.40
N SER A 366 -14.93 14.98 6.98
CA SER A 366 -16.18 15.45 7.57
C SER A 366 -17.28 14.40 7.39
N SER A 367 -17.44 13.85 6.19
CA SER A 367 -18.44 12.81 5.91
C SER A 367 -18.20 11.53 6.72
N TRP A 368 -16.95 11.16 7.00
CA TRP A 368 -16.63 10.02 7.84
C TRP A 368 -16.94 10.31 9.32
N LEU A 369 -16.62 11.50 9.83
CA LEU A 369 -16.93 11.92 11.19
C LEU A 369 -18.45 11.98 11.47
N ASP A 370 -19.24 12.31 10.45
CA ASP A 370 -20.71 12.34 10.51
C ASP A 370 -21.37 10.97 10.72
N LEU A 371 -20.62 9.86 10.58
CA LEU A 371 -21.12 8.52 10.90
C LEU A 371 -21.26 8.26 12.41
N HIS A 372 -20.66 9.11 13.26
CA HIS A 372 -20.68 9.13 14.75
C HIS A 372 -20.18 7.87 15.48
N ASP A 373 -20.43 6.67 14.95
CA ASP A 373 -20.08 5.36 15.54
C ASP A 373 -18.69 4.88 15.10
N TRP A 374 -17.80 5.81 14.77
CA TRP A 374 -16.47 5.52 14.24
C TRP A 374 -15.37 6.10 15.13
N ASN A 375 -14.30 5.32 15.31
CA ASN A 375 -13.01 5.82 15.73
C ASN A 375 -12.15 6.06 14.48
N ILE A 376 -11.66 7.28 14.30
CA ILE A 376 -10.89 7.69 13.12
C ILE A 376 -9.57 8.27 13.59
N PHE A 377 -8.48 7.83 12.97
CA PHE A 377 -7.12 8.24 13.27
C PHE A 377 -6.36 8.52 11.98
N ARG A 378 -5.48 9.51 12.01
CA ARG A 378 -4.36 9.62 11.09
C ARG A 378 -3.15 8.92 11.67
N ILE A 379 -2.44 8.17 10.83
CA ILE A 379 -1.14 7.60 11.17
C ILE A 379 -0.06 8.65 10.96
N ASN A 380 0.76 8.87 11.99
CA ASN A 380 1.92 9.74 11.89
C ASN A 380 2.98 9.09 10.98
N SER A 381 2.96 9.46 9.70
CA SER A 381 3.82 8.92 8.66
C SER A 381 5.32 9.18 8.90
N GLN A 382 5.68 10.24 9.64
CA GLN A 382 7.08 10.53 10.00
C GLN A 382 7.64 9.55 11.05
N LYS A 383 6.76 8.97 11.87
CA LYS A 383 7.12 7.92 12.83
C LYS A 383 7.00 6.52 12.23
N LEU A 384 6.40 6.38 11.07
CA LEU A 384 6.21 5.12 10.40
C LEU A 384 7.53 4.69 9.76
N ARG A 385 8.13 3.61 10.28
CA ARG A 385 9.35 3.01 9.74
C ARG A 385 10.46 4.04 9.47
N ASN A 386 10.77 4.84 10.48
CA ASN A 386 11.81 5.87 10.43
C ASN A 386 13.23 5.28 10.21
N ASP A 387 13.37 3.95 10.33
CA ASP A 387 14.55 3.19 9.93
C ASP A 387 14.76 3.16 8.40
N ILE A 388 13.72 3.47 7.61
CA ILE A 388 13.77 3.46 6.15
C ILE A 388 13.91 4.89 5.60
N VAL A 389 15.16 5.26 5.27
CA VAL A 389 15.54 6.61 4.81
C VAL A 389 14.72 7.11 3.62
N ASP A 390 14.34 6.24 2.69
CA ASP A 390 13.69 6.61 1.42
C ASP A 390 12.23 6.15 1.33
N LEU A 391 11.57 5.88 2.46
CA LEU A 391 10.16 5.45 2.44
C LEU A 391 9.29 6.59 1.90
N LYS A 392 8.90 6.51 0.63
CA LYS A 392 8.12 7.56 -0.03
C LYS A 392 6.75 7.79 0.62
N MET A 393 6.16 6.74 1.21
CA MET A 393 4.91 6.84 1.96
C MET A 393 5.03 7.70 3.23
N ALA A 394 6.24 7.87 3.79
CA ALA A 394 6.49 8.73 4.94
C ALA A 394 6.51 10.23 4.58
N LYS A 395 6.50 10.57 3.28
CA LYS A 395 6.51 11.97 2.84
C LYS A 395 5.15 12.64 3.13
N PRO A 396 5.11 13.93 3.53
CA PRO A 396 3.87 14.64 3.84
C PRO A 396 2.85 14.79 2.71
N ARG A 397 3.20 14.44 1.46
CA ARG A 397 2.21 14.37 0.37
C ARG A 397 1.26 13.19 0.48
N TYR A 398 1.53 12.23 1.36
CA TYR A 398 0.63 11.11 1.62
C TYR A 398 0.00 11.25 2.99
N ALA A 399 -1.29 10.96 3.06
CA ALA A 399 -2.01 10.72 4.29
C ALA A 399 -2.40 9.24 4.38
N ILE A 400 -2.24 8.69 5.58
CA ILE A 400 -2.76 7.37 5.92
C ILE A 400 -3.73 7.56 7.06
N TRP A 401 -5.01 7.32 6.80
CA TRP A 401 -6.04 7.26 7.82
C TRP A 401 -6.40 5.81 8.10
N CYS A 402 -6.77 5.53 9.34
CA CYS A 402 -7.41 4.29 9.70
C CYS A 402 -8.64 4.55 10.57
N GLY A 403 -9.60 3.64 10.48
CA GLY A 403 -10.79 3.72 11.32
C GLY A 403 -11.47 2.38 11.51
N TRP A 404 -12.28 2.32 12.56
CA TRP A 404 -13.11 1.16 12.87
C TRP A 404 -14.35 1.61 13.65
N LYS A 405 -15.42 0.82 13.55
CA LYS A 405 -16.66 1.09 14.30
C LYS A 405 -16.49 0.87 15.80
N LYS A 406 -17.18 1.69 16.58
CA LYS A 406 -17.35 1.56 18.02
C LYS A 406 -18.24 0.37 18.34
N ASN A 407 -18.17 -0.11 19.58
CA ASN A 407 -19.01 -1.21 20.07
C ASN A 407 -20.38 -0.73 20.53
#